data_AF-A0A2H6G1K9-F1
#
_entry.id   AF-A0A2H6G1K9-F1
#
_cell.length_a   1.000
_cell.length_b   1.000
_cell.length_c   1.000
_cell.angle_alpha   90.00
_cell.angle_beta   90.00
_cell.angle_gamma   90.00
#
_symmetry.space_group_name_H-M   'P 1'
#
loop_
_entity.id
_entity.type
_entity.pdbx_description
1 polymer ?
#
loop_
_entity_poly.entity_id
_entity_poly.type
_entity_poly.pdbx_seq_one_letter_code
_entity_poly.pdbx_strand_id
1 'polypeptide(L)'
;MQTCKVALIQLLTGIAVVLLLVFLNYNFLYGFYIEDQETLAGPIINGFILVLFFTGLVRIIQGYGYYSREETALKQFRKNLTRDIDEPDEGISSHSIIVQRYQRVRELQKAGTNVDQNALAATLVAQQSLRTSYPIFINNILILAGVFGTIISLSISLVGANEMISGSGSISGMTTVIHGMSTALSTTMTAIFSYIFFHFFYSKLTDIQTNILSQIEEITQSLLDSRSVTESDVLRNTDNILQQLQSLITEMKSTQEENSRAAMLLANVIKISQESNGSINHHMDRLETLLRDGFRLPLK
;
A
#
# COMPACT_ATOMS: atom_id res chain seq x y z
N MET A 1 -14.71 -9.34 -8.79
CA MET A 1 -13.42 -8.83 -9.28
C MET A 1 -13.00 -9.65 -10.49
N GLN A 2 -13.08 -9.06 -11.68
CA GLN A 2 -12.81 -9.70 -12.98
C GLN A 2 -12.04 -8.69 -13.88
N THR A 3 -11.35 -7.74 -13.24
CA THR A 3 -10.86 -6.51 -13.85
C THR A 3 -9.69 -6.78 -14.79
N CYS A 4 -8.78 -7.71 -14.48
CA CYS A 4 -7.67 -8.06 -15.38
C CYS A 4 -8.13 -8.75 -16.66
N LYS A 5 -9.04 -9.73 -16.56
CA LYS A 5 -9.54 -10.46 -17.74
C LYS A 5 -10.36 -9.54 -18.64
N VAL A 6 -11.20 -8.69 -18.06
CA VAL A 6 -11.96 -7.69 -18.81
C VAL A 6 -11.03 -6.67 -19.47
N ALA A 7 -10.00 -6.19 -18.78
CA ALA A 7 -9.03 -5.26 -19.36
C ALA A 7 -8.22 -5.90 -20.51
N LEU A 8 -7.83 -7.17 -20.39
CA LEU A 8 -7.13 -7.90 -21.44
C LEU A 8 -8.03 -8.13 -22.67
N ILE A 9 -9.32 -8.44 -22.46
CA ILE A 9 -10.30 -8.53 -23.55
C ILE A 9 -10.49 -7.14 -24.20
N GLN A 10 -10.62 -6.08 -23.41
CA GLN A 10 -10.72 -4.70 -23.94
C GLN A 10 -9.50 -4.32 -24.78
N LEU A 11 -8.30 -4.75 -24.38
CA LEU A 11 -7.08 -4.54 -25.14
C LEU A 11 -7.09 -5.31 -26.46
N LEU A 12 -7.45 -6.60 -26.43
CA LEU A 12 -7.56 -7.41 -27.64
C LEU A 12 -8.61 -6.86 -28.61
N THR A 13 -9.77 -6.46 -28.10
CA THR A 13 -10.81 -5.80 -28.89
C THR A 13 -10.31 -4.46 -29.44
N GLY A 14 -9.59 -3.67 -28.64
CA GLY A 14 -8.99 -2.42 -29.09
C GLY A 14 -8.00 -2.62 -30.23
N ILE A 15 -7.10 -3.62 -30.12
CA ILE A 15 -6.16 -3.98 -31.20
C ILE A 15 -6.93 -4.43 -32.44
N ALA A 16 -7.97 -5.26 -32.29
CA ALA A 16 -8.78 -5.73 -33.42
C ALA A 16 -9.48 -4.57 -34.14
N VAL A 17 -10.02 -3.59 -33.40
CA VAL A 17 -10.64 -2.39 -33.97
C VAL A 17 -9.61 -1.55 -34.73
N VAL A 18 -8.41 -1.36 -34.17
CA VAL A 18 -7.34 -0.62 -34.86
C VAL A 18 -6.93 -1.34 -36.14
N LEU A 19 -6.72 -2.67 -36.10
CA LEU A 19 -6.39 -3.46 -37.29
C LEU A 19 -7.50 -3.40 -38.34
N LEU A 20 -8.76 -3.44 -37.93
CA LEU A 20 -9.91 -3.32 -38.83
C LEU A 20 -9.97 -1.92 -39.47
N LEU A 21 -9.72 -0.85 -38.72
CA LEU A 21 -9.64 0.51 -39.26
C LEU A 21 -8.49 0.68 -40.26
N VAL A 22 -7.32 0.09 -39.96
CA VAL A 22 -6.17 0.09 -40.87
C VAL A 22 -6.50 -0.68 -42.15
N PHE A 23 -7.17 -1.84 -42.03
CA PHE A 23 -7.56 -2.64 -43.19
C PHE A 23 -8.59 -1.92 -44.08
N LEU A 24 -9.60 -1.28 -43.49
CA LEU A 24 -10.62 -0.52 -44.24
C LEU A 24 -10.02 0.71 -44.95
N ASN A 25 -9.02 1.34 -44.35
CA ASN A 25 -8.35 2.52 -44.90
C ASN A 25 -7.00 2.19 -45.55
N TYR A 26 -6.76 0.94 -45.92
CA TYR A 26 -5.45 0.48 -46.40
C TYR A 26 -4.97 1.28 -47.61
N ASN A 27 -5.82 1.50 -48.61
CA ASN A 27 -5.45 2.24 -49.81
C ASN A 27 -5.08 3.70 -49.53
N PHE A 28 -5.77 4.35 -48.58
CA PHE A 28 -5.47 5.71 -48.16
C PHE A 28 -4.15 5.78 -47.36
N LEU A 29 -3.96 4.84 -46.44
CA LEU A 29 -2.73 4.75 -45.63
C LEU A 29 -1.51 4.40 -46.49
N TYR A 30 -1.65 3.48 -47.45
CA TYR A 30 -0.58 3.07 -48.35
C TYR A 30 -0.14 4.23 -49.25
N GLY A 31 -1.09 4.96 -49.85
CA GLY A 31 -0.76 6.16 -50.62
C GLY A 31 -0.03 7.20 -49.77
N PHE A 32 -0.59 7.53 -48.61
CA PHE A 32 -0.07 8.59 -47.73
C PHE A 32 1.26 8.26 -47.03
N TYR A 33 1.53 6.98 -46.70
CA TYR A 33 2.76 6.56 -46.00
C TYR A 33 3.84 5.97 -46.89
N ILE A 34 3.51 5.40 -48.06
CA ILE A 34 4.45 4.61 -48.88
C ILE A 34 4.59 5.16 -50.30
N GLU A 35 3.51 5.60 -50.93
CA GLU A 35 3.54 5.98 -52.36
C GLU A 35 3.91 7.46 -52.57
N ASP A 36 3.51 8.35 -51.66
CA ASP A 36 3.80 9.80 -51.71
C ASP A 36 5.07 10.20 -50.91
N GLN A 37 6.03 9.28 -50.70
CA GLN A 37 7.26 9.54 -49.93
C GLN A 37 8.54 9.24 -50.74
N GLU A 38 9.02 10.21 -51.55
CA GLU A 38 10.32 10.12 -52.25
C GLU A 38 11.54 10.00 -51.31
N THR A 39 11.42 10.42 -50.03
CA THR A 39 12.54 10.39 -49.07
C THR A 39 12.45 9.22 -48.09
N LEU A 40 13.56 8.48 -47.92
CA LEU A 40 13.64 7.32 -47.01
C LEU A 40 13.45 7.67 -45.52
N ALA A 41 13.50 8.94 -45.13
CA ALA A 41 13.41 9.37 -43.74
C ALA A 41 12.03 9.09 -43.12
N GLY A 42 10.95 9.31 -43.87
CA GLY A 42 9.58 9.12 -43.38
C GLY A 42 9.25 7.67 -43.00
N PRO A 43 9.49 6.69 -43.88
CA PRO A 43 9.24 5.29 -43.58
C PRO A 43 10.11 4.78 -42.43
N ILE A 44 11.35 5.24 -42.31
CA ILE A 44 12.27 4.86 -41.22
C ILE A 44 11.73 5.34 -39.86
N ILE A 45 11.33 6.61 -39.77
CA ILE A 45 10.88 7.20 -38.49
C ILE A 45 9.52 6.63 -38.09
N ASN A 46 8.57 6.53 -39.03
CA ASN A 46 7.28 5.91 -38.78
C ASN A 46 7.42 4.43 -38.41
N GLY A 47 8.31 3.70 -39.10
CA GLY A 47 8.65 2.32 -38.76
C GLY A 47 9.22 2.20 -37.35
N PHE A 48 10.11 3.10 -36.95
CA PHE A 48 10.66 3.13 -35.59
C PHE A 48 9.58 3.38 -34.53
N ILE A 49 8.67 4.35 -34.76
CA ILE A 49 7.53 4.63 -33.88
C ILE A 49 6.64 3.39 -33.74
N LEU A 50 6.33 2.71 -34.85
CA LEU A 50 5.53 1.49 -34.84
C LEU A 50 6.22 0.34 -34.10
N VAL A 51 7.53 0.14 -34.30
CA VAL A 51 8.29 -0.88 -33.57
C VAL A 51 8.26 -0.62 -32.07
N LEU A 52 8.49 0.62 -31.63
CA LEU A 52 8.37 1.00 -30.22
C LEU A 52 6.96 0.77 -29.68
N PHE A 53 5.94 1.11 -30.46
CA PHE A 53 4.54 0.88 -30.10
C PHE A 53 4.23 -0.62 -29.91
N PHE A 54 4.61 -1.46 -30.87
CA PHE A 54 4.35 -2.91 -30.81
C PHE A 54 5.13 -3.59 -29.68
N THR A 55 6.41 -3.26 -29.51
CA THR A 55 7.21 -3.79 -28.39
C THR A 55 6.61 -3.39 -27.04
N GLY A 56 6.10 -2.17 -26.92
CA GLY A 56 5.36 -1.71 -25.75
C GLY A 56 4.07 -2.49 -25.53
N LEU A 57 3.26 -2.70 -26.57
CA LEU A 57 2.01 -3.45 -26.46
C LEU A 57 2.26 -4.88 -25.96
N VAL A 58 3.27 -5.56 -26.50
CA VAL A 58 3.66 -6.89 -26.02
C VAL A 58 3.99 -6.85 -24.53
N ARG A 59 4.69 -5.81 -24.06
CA ARG A 59 5.00 -5.65 -22.64
C ARG A 59 3.76 -5.43 -21.77
N ILE A 60 2.81 -4.61 -22.23
CA ILE A 60 1.53 -4.40 -21.54
C ILE A 60 0.74 -5.70 -21.45
N ILE A 61 0.65 -6.47 -22.53
CA ILE A 61 -0.03 -7.78 -22.56
C ILE A 61 0.60 -8.75 -21.57
N GLN A 62 1.94 -8.83 -21.54
CA GLN A 62 2.67 -9.62 -20.54
C GLN A 62 2.35 -9.16 -19.12
N GLY A 63 2.28 -7.85 -18.90
CA GLY A 63 1.90 -7.25 -17.62
C GLY A 63 0.50 -7.66 -17.17
N TYR A 64 -0.51 -7.55 -18.04
CA TYR A 64 -1.87 -8.00 -17.73
C TYR A 64 -1.95 -9.50 -17.42
N GLY A 65 -1.23 -10.32 -18.18
CA GLY A 65 -1.15 -11.77 -17.94
C GLY A 65 -0.55 -12.08 -16.57
N TYR A 66 0.53 -11.40 -16.19
CA TYR A 66 1.14 -11.51 -14.88
C TYR A 66 0.16 -11.11 -13.77
N TYR A 67 -0.40 -9.90 -13.82
CA TYR A 67 -1.32 -9.42 -12.78
C TYR A 67 -2.63 -10.22 -12.72
N SER A 68 -3.09 -10.81 -13.82
CA SER A 68 -4.24 -11.71 -13.79
C SER A 68 -3.95 -13.00 -12.99
N ARG A 69 -2.71 -13.51 -13.03
CA ARG A 69 -2.30 -14.66 -12.22
C ARG A 69 -2.20 -14.27 -10.75
N GLU A 70 -1.64 -13.09 -10.46
CA GLU A 70 -1.58 -12.54 -9.11
C GLU A 70 -2.98 -12.32 -8.51
N GLU A 71 -3.92 -11.77 -9.28
CA GLU A 71 -5.32 -11.58 -8.83
C GLU A 71 -5.98 -12.93 -8.48
N THR A 72 -5.66 -14.00 -9.21
CA THR A 72 -6.19 -15.34 -8.95
C THR A 72 -5.57 -15.93 -7.68
N ALA A 73 -4.25 -15.81 -7.53
CA ALA A 73 -3.53 -16.23 -6.33
C ALA A 73 -4.06 -15.51 -5.08
N LEU A 74 -4.25 -14.19 -5.17
CA LEU A 74 -4.76 -13.37 -4.07
C LEU A 74 -6.18 -13.78 -3.64
N LYS A 75 -7.06 -14.07 -4.60
CA LYS A 75 -8.42 -14.56 -4.31
C LYS A 75 -8.41 -15.92 -3.63
N GLN A 76 -7.55 -16.83 -4.10
CA GLN A 76 -7.42 -18.15 -3.50
C GLN A 76 -6.86 -18.05 -2.09
N PHE A 77 -5.83 -17.20 -1.87
CA PHE A 77 -5.25 -16.94 -0.57
C PHE A 77 -6.28 -16.40 0.42
N ARG A 78 -7.04 -15.36 0.01
CA ARG A 78 -8.11 -14.78 0.84
C ARG A 78 -9.20 -15.81 1.17
N LYS A 79 -9.56 -16.67 0.21
CA LYS A 79 -10.52 -17.75 0.42
C LYS A 79 -10.01 -18.79 1.42
N ASN A 80 -8.73 -19.15 1.35
CA ASN A 80 -8.09 -20.06 2.31
C ASN A 80 -8.07 -19.44 3.71
N LEU A 81 -7.73 -18.15 3.82
CA LEU A 81 -7.74 -17.42 5.09
C LEU A 81 -9.14 -17.34 5.72
N THR A 82 -10.18 -17.10 4.90
CA THR A 82 -11.59 -17.06 5.38
C THR A 82 -12.11 -18.42 5.82
N ARG A 83 -11.52 -19.51 5.31
CA ARG A 83 -11.87 -20.89 5.66
C ARG A 83 -11.08 -21.45 6.85
N ASP A 84 -10.23 -20.62 7.46
CA ASP A 84 -9.38 -20.97 8.59
C ASP A 84 -8.51 -22.22 8.33
N ILE A 85 -7.93 -22.27 7.13
CA ILE A 85 -6.95 -23.31 6.78
C ILE A 85 -5.61 -22.95 7.43
N ASP A 86 -4.98 -23.90 8.13
CA ASP A 86 -3.72 -23.71 8.87
C ASP A 86 -2.60 -23.09 8.00
N GLU A 87 -2.51 -23.51 6.73
CA GLU A 87 -1.54 -23.00 5.75
C GLU A 87 -2.26 -22.30 4.58
N PRO A 88 -2.49 -20.97 4.67
CA PRO A 88 -3.26 -20.23 3.68
C PRO A 88 -2.57 -20.12 2.30
N ASP A 89 -1.27 -20.39 2.22
CA ASP A 89 -0.48 -20.45 0.98
C ASP A 89 -0.55 -21.82 0.25
N GLU A 90 -1.21 -22.83 0.83
CA GLU A 90 -1.34 -24.15 0.21
C GLU A 90 -2.14 -24.12 -1.10
N GLY A 91 -1.58 -24.73 -2.15
CA GLY A 91 -2.20 -24.78 -3.49
C GLY A 91 -2.06 -23.48 -4.30
N ILE A 92 -1.24 -22.53 -3.84
CA ILE A 92 -0.94 -21.27 -4.53
C ILE A 92 0.51 -21.27 -5.00
N SER A 93 0.77 -20.66 -6.15
CA SER A 93 2.15 -20.53 -6.67
C SER A 93 3.05 -19.78 -5.67
N SER A 94 4.17 -20.38 -5.29
CA SER A 94 5.18 -19.77 -4.42
C SER A 94 5.81 -18.50 -5.00
N HIS A 95 5.70 -18.31 -6.33
CA HIS A 95 6.18 -17.11 -7.00
C HIS A 95 5.20 -15.94 -6.93
N SER A 96 3.99 -16.12 -6.40
CA SER A 96 3.03 -15.03 -6.25
C SER A 96 3.48 -14.03 -5.19
N ILE A 97 3.13 -12.76 -5.40
CA ILE A 97 3.49 -11.66 -4.53
C ILE A 97 2.93 -11.90 -3.13
N ILE A 98 1.69 -12.38 -3.03
CA ILE A 98 1.03 -12.61 -1.75
C ILE A 98 1.71 -13.72 -0.94
N VAL A 99 2.14 -14.82 -1.59
CA VAL A 99 2.84 -15.92 -0.89
C VAL A 99 4.22 -15.48 -0.43
N GLN A 100 4.99 -14.80 -1.28
CA GLN A 100 6.29 -14.24 -0.88
C GLN A 100 6.14 -13.25 0.27
N ARG A 101 5.09 -12.43 0.24
CA ARG A 101 4.78 -11.47 1.31
C ARG A 101 4.44 -12.19 2.62
N TYR A 102 3.57 -13.19 2.57
CA TYR A 102 3.18 -14.01 3.71
C TYR A 102 4.37 -14.72 4.35
N GLN A 103 5.20 -15.37 3.53
CA GLN A 103 6.39 -16.08 3.99
C GLN A 103 7.40 -15.14 4.65
N ARG A 104 7.64 -13.97 4.05
CA ARG A 104 8.54 -12.96 4.64
C ARG A 104 8.04 -12.44 5.97
N VAL A 105 6.74 -12.16 6.11
CA VAL A 105 6.15 -11.75 7.39
C VAL A 105 6.32 -12.85 8.43
N ARG A 106 6.06 -14.12 8.07
CA ARG A 106 6.23 -15.28 8.94
C ARG A 106 7.68 -15.49 9.37
N GLU A 107 8.64 -15.29 8.48
CA GLU A 107 10.08 -15.37 8.78
C GLU A 107 10.52 -14.29 9.78
N LEU A 108 10.10 -13.03 9.57
CA LEU A 108 10.42 -11.91 10.46
C LEU A 108 9.79 -12.07 11.85
N GLN A 109 8.57 -12.61 11.91
CA GLN A 109 7.90 -12.97 13.17
C GLN A 109 8.66 -14.07 13.91
N LYS A 110 9.06 -15.16 13.23
CA LYS A 110 9.85 -16.24 13.83
C LYS A 110 11.20 -15.76 14.38
N ALA A 111 11.79 -14.74 13.74
CA ALA A 111 13.03 -14.12 14.20
C ALA A 111 12.85 -13.18 15.41
N GLY A 112 11.61 -12.98 15.89
CA GLY A 112 11.30 -12.08 17.01
C GLY A 112 11.51 -10.59 16.67
N THR A 113 11.54 -10.25 15.38
CA THR A 113 11.74 -8.86 14.92
C THR A 113 10.40 -8.15 14.72
N ASN A 114 10.31 -6.89 15.13
CA ASN A 114 9.14 -6.07 14.81
C ASN A 114 9.02 -5.93 13.29
N VAL A 115 7.87 -6.32 12.74
CA VAL A 115 7.62 -6.25 11.31
C VAL A 115 7.26 -4.81 10.93
N ASP A 116 8.18 -4.11 10.27
CA ASP A 116 7.90 -2.79 9.69
C ASP A 116 7.10 -2.94 8.38
N GLN A 117 5.79 -2.70 8.48
CA GLN A 117 4.88 -2.76 7.33
C GLN A 117 5.24 -1.72 6.26
N ASN A 118 5.72 -0.54 6.64
CA ASN A 118 6.08 0.51 5.68
C ASN A 118 7.31 0.11 4.86
N ALA A 119 8.32 -0.50 5.50
CA ALA A 119 9.50 -1.00 4.82
C ALA A 119 9.16 -2.13 3.84
N LEU A 120 8.26 -3.05 4.24
CA LEU A 120 7.80 -4.12 3.37
C LEU A 120 6.99 -3.58 2.17
N ALA A 121 6.07 -2.65 2.40
CA ALA A 121 5.29 -2.00 1.35
C ALA A 121 6.18 -1.24 0.37
N ALA A 122 7.12 -0.43 0.88
CA ALA A 122 8.07 0.33 0.06
C ALA A 122 8.95 -0.59 -0.80
N THR A 123 9.44 -1.69 -0.24
CA THR A 123 10.23 -2.68 -0.98
C THR A 123 9.40 -3.32 -2.10
N LEU A 124 8.13 -3.64 -1.83
CA LEU A 124 7.24 -4.23 -2.82
C LEU A 124 6.91 -3.25 -3.95
N VAL A 125 6.61 -1.99 -3.64
CA VAL A 125 6.42 -0.92 -4.63
C VAL A 125 7.66 -0.78 -5.51
N ALA A 126 8.85 -0.73 -4.91
CA ALA A 126 10.11 -0.59 -5.63
C ALA A 126 10.33 -1.76 -6.62
N GLN A 127 10.07 -2.99 -6.18
CA GLN A 127 10.18 -4.18 -7.05
C GLN A 127 9.20 -4.15 -8.23
N GLN A 128 7.97 -3.67 -8.03
CA GLN A 128 7.00 -3.57 -9.12
C GLN A 128 7.28 -2.38 -10.06
N SER A 129 7.85 -1.28 -9.55
CA SER A 129 8.22 -0.11 -10.37
C SER A 129 9.25 -0.45 -11.47
N LEU A 130 10.18 -1.36 -11.18
CA LEU A 130 11.13 -1.85 -12.19
C LEU A 130 10.43 -2.53 -13.38
N ARG A 131 9.25 -3.11 -13.17
CA ARG A 131 8.48 -3.77 -14.23
C ARG A 131 7.66 -2.79 -15.08
N THR A 132 7.27 -1.65 -14.51
CA THR A 132 6.55 -0.58 -15.23
C THR A 132 7.46 0.44 -15.89
N SER A 133 8.76 0.45 -15.55
CA SER A 133 9.75 1.40 -16.08
C SER A 133 9.82 1.42 -17.62
N TYR A 134 9.75 0.25 -18.27
CA TYR A 134 9.82 0.19 -19.74
C TYR A 134 8.56 0.73 -20.44
N PRO A 135 7.33 0.36 -20.03
CA PRO A 135 6.13 1.03 -20.49
C PRO A 135 6.14 2.55 -20.28
N ILE A 136 6.63 3.04 -19.14
CA ILE A 136 6.79 4.49 -18.88
C ILE A 136 7.71 5.13 -19.92
N PHE A 137 8.86 4.50 -20.18
CA PHE A 137 9.81 4.97 -21.20
C PHE A 137 9.14 5.04 -22.58
N ILE A 138 8.41 3.99 -22.99
CA ILE A 138 7.73 3.96 -24.29
C ILE A 138 6.68 5.08 -24.40
N ASN A 139 5.87 5.26 -23.34
CA ASN A 139 4.87 6.31 -23.32
C ASN A 139 5.48 7.70 -23.56
N ASN A 140 6.63 7.98 -22.92
CA ASN A 140 7.31 9.27 -23.05
C ASN A 140 8.04 9.42 -24.38
N ILE A 141 8.70 8.37 -24.88
CA ILE A 141 9.49 8.44 -26.11
C ILE A 141 8.64 8.47 -27.38
N LEU A 142 7.41 7.93 -27.36
CA LEU A 142 6.49 7.92 -28.50
C LEU A 142 6.25 9.33 -29.06
N ILE A 143 5.95 10.29 -28.19
CA ILE A 143 5.74 11.68 -28.58
C ILE A 143 7.04 12.35 -29.01
N LEU A 144 8.14 12.11 -28.28
CA LEU A 144 9.44 12.67 -28.62
C LEU A 144 9.95 12.16 -29.98
N ALA A 145 9.69 10.91 -30.33
CA ALA A 145 10.00 10.34 -31.64
C ALA A 145 9.19 11.03 -32.75
N GLY A 146 7.92 11.37 -32.49
CA GLY A 146 7.11 12.16 -33.41
C GLY A 146 7.67 13.56 -33.64
N VAL A 147 8.02 14.28 -32.57
CA VAL A 147 8.65 15.61 -32.64
C VAL A 147 9.99 15.55 -33.36
N PHE A 148 10.80 14.53 -33.09
CA PHE A 148 12.07 14.29 -33.79
C PHE A 148 11.85 14.06 -35.29
N GLY A 149 10.80 13.30 -35.65
CA GLY A 149 10.35 13.14 -37.03
C GLY A 149 10.09 14.46 -37.73
N THR A 150 9.37 15.35 -37.07
CA THR A 150 9.07 16.71 -37.58
C THR A 150 10.34 17.53 -37.79
N ILE A 151 11.31 17.47 -36.86
CA ILE A 151 12.57 18.21 -36.99
C ILE A 151 13.37 17.74 -38.22
N ILE A 152 13.51 16.43 -38.41
CA ILE A 152 14.20 15.87 -39.58
C ILE A 152 13.49 16.28 -40.86
N SER A 153 12.16 16.16 -40.87
CA SER A 153 11.34 16.42 -42.03
C SER A 153 11.36 17.89 -42.46
N LEU A 154 11.29 18.82 -41.51
CA LEU A 154 11.49 20.26 -41.77
C LEU A 154 12.90 20.58 -42.26
N SER A 155 13.92 19.86 -41.77
CA SER A 155 15.30 20.03 -42.25
C SER A 155 15.43 19.62 -43.72
N ILE A 156 14.78 18.53 -44.13
CA ILE A 156 14.70 18.11 -45.53
C ILE A 156 13.95 19.16 -46.37
N SER A 157 12.84 19.69 -45.87
CA SER A 157 12.11 20.76 -46.56
C SER A 157 12.96 22.03 -46.77
N LEU A 158 13.80 22.39 -45.81
CA LEU A 158 14.73 23.53 -45.93
C LEU A 158 15.79 23.28 -47.01
N VAL A 159 16.31 22.06 -47.11
CA VAL A 159 17.25 21.69 -48.20
C VAL A 159 16.55 21.80 -49.56
N GLY A 160 15.32 21.28 -49.69
CA GLY A 160 14.53 21.42 -50.92
C GLY A 160 14.24 22.89 -51.29
N ALA A 161 13.95 23.74 -50.31
CA ALA A 161 13.75 25.17 -50.54
C ALA A 161 15.04 25.85 -51.03
N ASN A 162 16.21 25.45 -50.52
CA ASN A 162 17.49 25.95 -50.97
C ASN A 162 17.80 25.56 -52.43
N GLU A 163 17.46 24.33 -52.84
CA GLU A 163 17.59 23.88 -54.23
C GLU A 163 16.73 24.74 -55.18
N MET A 164 15.49 25.07 -54.79
CA MET A 164 14.62 25.97 -55.56
C MET A 164 15.25 27.35 -55.76
N ILE A 165 15.87 27.92 -54.72
CA ILE A 165 16.50 29.25 -54.76
C ILE A 165 17.77 29.24 -55.62
N SER A 166 18.55 28.15 -55.57
CA SER A 166 19.83 28.02 -56.29
C SER A 166 19.70 27.85 -57.82
N GLY A 167 18.48 27.75 -58.35
CA GLY A 167 18.22 27.63 -59.79
C GLY A 167 18.49 26.24 -60.39
N SER A 168 18.88 25.27 -59.55
CA SER A 168 19.14 23.88 -59.95
C SER A 168 17.89 23.02 -59.76
N GLY A 169 17.02 22.99 -60.77
CA GLY A 169 15.84 22.10 -60.78
C GLY A 169 14.71 22.52 -59.83
N SER A 170 14.07 23.66 -60.11
CA SER A 170 12.97 24.25 -59.31
C SER A 170 11.81 23.30 -59.00
N ILE A 171 11.48 22.37 -59.90
CA ILE A 171 10.42 21.36 -59.70
C ILE A 171 10.86 20.31 -58.67
N SER A 172 12.12 19.87 -58.70
CA SER A 172 12.68 18.87 -57.77
C SER A 172 12.73 19.40 -56.33
N GLY A 173 13.19 20.64 -56.16
CA GLY A 173 13.21 21.29 -54.85
C GLY A 173 11.81 21.48 -54.26
N MET A 174 10.82 21.82 -55.09
CA MET A 174 9.42 21.96 -54.67
C MET A 174 8.82 20.62 -54.22
N THR A 175 9.06 19.54 -54.96
CA THR A 175 8.66 18.18 -54.56
C THR A 175 9.29 17.81 -53.22
N THR A 176 10.58 18.08 -53.03
CA THR A 176 11.30 17.78 -51.77
C THR A 176 10.71 18.54 -50.57
N VAL A 177 10.31 19.80 -50.75
CA VAL A 177 9.66 20.59 -49.69
C VAL A 177 8.32 19.98 -49.29
N ILE A 178 7.47 19.67 -50.27
CA ILE A 178 6.14 19.09 -50.04
C ILE A 178 6.26 17.76 -49.31
N HIS A 179 7.20 16.92 -49.72
CA HIS A 179 7.45 15.62 -49.11
C HIS A 179 7.94 15.73 -47.67
N GLY A 180 8.86 16.67 -47.37
CA GLY A 180 9.27 16.93 -46.00
C GLY A 180 8.10 17.43 -45.13
N MET A 181 7.24 18.31 -45.64
CA MET A 181 6.07 18.76 -44.87
C MET A 181 5.06 17.61 -44.64
N SER A 182 4.78 16.79 -45.65
CA SER A 182 3.90 15.62 -45.54
C SER A 182 4.44 14.61 -44.53
N THR A 183 5.75 14.33 -44.60
CA THR A 183 6.43 13.43 -43.67
C THR A 183 6.32 13.92 -42.23
N ALA A 184 6.53 15.22 -41.99
CA ALA A 184 6.42 15.83 -40.67
C ALA A 184 5.01 15.64 -40.04
N LEU A 185 3.97 15.84 -40.85
CA LEU A 185 2.58 15.65 -40.43
C LEU A 185 2.29 14.17 -40.14
N SER A 186 2.73 13.29 -41.03
CA SER A 186 2.57 11.84 -40.92
C SER A 186 3.24 11.28 -39.64
N THR A 187 4.49 11.66 -39.36
CA THR A 187 5.21 11.22 -38.15
C THR A 187 4.56 11.71 -36.87
N THR A 188 4.06 12.95 -36.87
CA THR A 188 3.35 13.51 -35.71
C THR A 188 2.02 12.78 -35.49
N MET A 189 1.27 12.52 -36.55
CA MET A 189 -0.01 11.81 -36.48
C MET A 189 0.16 10.38 -35.97
N THR A 190 1.14 9.63 -36.49
CA THR A 190 1.45 8.26 -36.02
C THR A 190 1.83 8.26 -34.54
N ALA A 191 2.72 9.18 -34.13
CA ALA A 191 3.17 9.28 -32.75
C ALA A 191 2.02 9.56 -31.78
N ILE A 192 1.15 10.53 -32.10
CA ILE A 192 0.01 10.89 -31.25
C ILE A 192 -0.98 9.74 -31.15
N PHE A 193 -1.34 9.10 -32.28
CA PHE A 193 -2.28 7.99 -32.27
C PHE A 193 -1.75 6.81 -31.44
N SER A 194 -0.50 6.44 -31.68
CA SER A 194 0.20 5.37 -30.96
C SER A 194 0.31 5.69 -29.46
N TYR A 195 0.61 6.95 -29.11
CA TYR A 195 0.65 7.42 -27.74
C TYR A 195 -0.70 7.29 -27.03
N ILE A 196 -1.78 7.82 -27.60
CA ILE A 196 -3.11 7.80 -26.95
C ILE A 196 -3.55 6.37 -26.70
N PHE A 197 -3.41 5.50 -27.71
CA PHE A 197 -3.76 4.10 -27.57
C PHE A 197 -2.92 3.41 -26.50
N PHE A 198 -1.59 3.56 -26.56
CA PHE A 198 -0.67 2.96 -25.61
C PHE A 198 -0.91 3.45 -24.18
N HIS A 199 -1.04 4.77 -24.01
CA HIS A 199 -1.24 5.44 -22.73
C HIS A 199 -2.51 4.96 -22.03
N PHE A 200 -3.61 4.79 -22.77
CA PHE A 200 -4.87 4.31 -22.22
C PHE A 200 -4.73 2.92 -21.56
N PHE A 201 -4.11 1.96 -22.26
CA PHE A 201 -3.91 0.62 -21.71
C PHE A 201 -2.83 0.58 -20.63
N TYR A 202 -1.78 1.39 -20.78
CA TYR A 202 -0.75 1.54 -19.75
C TYR A 202 -1.35 2.07 -18.43
N SER A 203 -2.22 3.08 -18.51
CA SER A 203 -2.91 3.65 -17.35
C SER A 203 -3.78 2.58 -16.66
N LYS A 204 -4.61 1.86 -17.42
CA LYS A 204 -5.40 0.73 -16.88
C LYS A 204 -4.56 -0.36 -16.22
N LEU A 205 -3.39 -0.68 -16.78
CA LEU A 205 -2.48 -1.67 -16.18
C LEU A 205 -1.97 -1.17 -14.81
N THR A 206 -1.64 0.12 -14.72
CA THR A 206 -1.17 0.76 -13.49
C THR A 206 -2.26 0.79 -12.41
N ASP A 207 -3.51 1.06 -12.79
CA ASP A 207 -4.66 1.01 -11.87
C ASP A 207 -4.83 -0.39 -11.28
N ILE A 208 -4.74 -1.44 -12.12
CA ILE A 208 -4.84 -2.83 -11.69
C ILE A 208 -3.71 -3.20 -10.74
N GLN A 209 -2.48 -2.83 -11.08
CA GLN A 209 -1.31 -3.05 -10.22
C GLN A 209 -1.51 -2.41 -8.85
N THR A 210 -1.94 -1.14 -8.84
CA THR A 210 -2.18 -0.40 -7.60
C THR A 210 -3.25 -1.10 -6.76
N ASN A 211 -4.35 -1.51 -7.38
CA ASN A 211 -5.43 -2.21 -6.70
C ASN A 211 -5.00 -3.57 -6.10
N ILE A 212 -4.19 -4.36 -6.82
CA ILE A 212 -3.65 -5.63 -6.30
C ILE A 212 -2.72 -5.35 -5.11
N LEU A 213 -1.83 -4.37 -5.24
CA LEU A 213 -0.92 -4.01 -4.16
C LEU A 213 -1.66 -3.54 -2.91
N SER A 214 -2.68 -2.69 -3.06
CA SER A 214 -3.52 -2.24 -1.94
C SER A 214 -4.20 -3.40 -1.22
N GLN A 215 -4.73 -4.39 -1.95
CA GLN A 215 -5.33 -5.57 -1.32
C GLN A 215 -4.31 -6.46 -0.62
N ILE A 216 -3.09 -6.58 -1.14
CA ILE A 216 -2.00 -7.31 -0.47
C ILE A 216 -1.66 -6.62 0.85
N GLU A 217 -1.62 -5.29 0.86
CA GLU A 217 -1.39 -4.53 2.10
C GLU A 217 -2.55 -4.67 3.10
N GLU A 218 -3.80 -4.63 2.64
CA GLU A 218 -4.99 -4.86 3.48
C GLU A 218 -4.93 -6.25 4.15
N ILE A 219 -4.62 -7.30 3.38
CA ILE A 219 -4.48 -8.67 3.91
C ILE A 219 -3.28 -8.78 4.85
N THR A 220 -2.14 -8.16 4.51
CA THR A 220 -0.94 -8.17 5.36
C THR A 220 -1.23 -7.49 6.70
N GLN A 221 -1.94 -6.36 6.69
CA GLN A 221 -2.33 -5.65 7.91
C GLN A 221 -3.24 -6.51 8.78
N SER A 222 -4.25 -7.15 8.19
CA SER A 222 -5.12 -8.08 8.92
C SER A 222 -4.36 -9.25 9.54
N LEU A 223 -3.35 -9.79 8.85
CA LEU A 223 -2.52 -10.88 9.36
C LEU A 223 -1.61 -10.42 10.53
N LEU A 224 -1.06 -9.22 10.44
CA LEU A 224 -0.23 -8.64 11.49
C LEU A 224 -1.06 -8.34 12.74
N ASP A 225 -2.23 -7.71 12.59
CA ASP A 225 -3.12 -7.33 13.70
C ASP A 225 -3.68 -8.56 14.44
N SER A 226 -4.08 -9.60 13.70
CA SER A 226 -4.55 -10.86 14.29
C SER A 226 -3.48 -11.62 15.09
N ARG A 227 -2.18 -11.38 14.86
CA ARG A 227 -1.07 -12.10 15.53
C ARG A 227 -0.27 -11.25 16.50
N SER A 228 -0.27 -9.92 16.37
CA SER A 228 0.46 -9.02 17.28
C SER A 228 -0.13 -8.98 18.69
N VAL A 229 -1.42 -9.28 18.84
CA VAL A 229 -2.12 -9.34 20.13
C VAL A 229 -1.66 -10.55 20.98
N THR A 230 -1.03 -11.58 20.39
CA THR A 230 -0.85 -12.88 21.07
C THR A 230 0.49 -13.05 21.80
N GLU A 231 1.62 -12.51 21.31
CA GLU A 231 2.93 -12.83 21.92
C GLU A 231 3.56 -11.66 22.69
N SER A 232 3.60 -10.45 22.12
CA SER A 232 4.33 -9.31 22.71
C SER A 232 3.54 -8.59 23.81
N ASP A 233 2.22 -8.43 23.66
CA ASP A 233 1.41 -7.77 24.68
C ASP A 233 1.14 -8.66 25.90
N VAL A 234 1.06 -9.99 25.72
CA VAL A 234 0.89 -10.93 26.83
C VAL A 234 2.15 -10.99 27.70
N LEU A 235 3.33 -11.06 27.11
CA LEU A 235 4.59 -11.06 27.86
C LEU A 235 4.84 -9.73 28.56
N ARG A 236 4.57 -8.59 27.89
CA ARG A 236 4.73 -7.25 28.49
C ARG A 236 3.70 -6.97 29.58
N ASN A 237 2.49 -7.50 29.47
CA ASN A 237 1.48 -7.36 30.51
C ASN A 237 1.74 -8.29 31.70
N THR A 238 2.44 -9.41 31.53
CA THR A 238 2.75 -10.32 32.65
C THR A 238 3.70 -9.67 33.67
N ASP A 239 4.70 -8.91 33.21
CA ASP A 239 5.59 -8.15 34.10
C ASP A 239 4.87 -7.02 34.84
N ASN A 240 3.98 -6.31 34.15
CA ASN A 240 3.15 -5.27 34.78
C ASN A 240 2.15 -5.86 35.79
N ILE A 241 1.56 -7.02 35.50
CA ILE A 241 0.64 -7.72 36.41
C ILE A 241 1.40 -8.20 37.65
N LEU A 242 2.63 -8.72 37.50
CA LEU A 242 3.47 -9.15 38.62
C LEU A 242 3.89 -7.96 39.51
N GLN A 243 4.25 -6.82 38.92
CA GLN A 243 4.53 -5.60 39.68
C GLN A 243 3.29 -5.07 40.42
N GLN A 244 2.13 -5.07 39.77
CA GLN A 244 0.87 -4.66 40.40
C GLN A 244 0.49 -5.59 41.55
N LEU A 245 0.64 -6.90 41.40
CA LEU A 245 0.45 -7.89 42.47
C LEU A 245 1.41 -7.65 43.65
N GLN A 246 2.67 -7.38 43.37
CA GLN A 246 3.67 -7.11 44.41
C GLN A 246 3.38 -5.82 45.17
N SER A 247 2.95 -4.77 44.46
CA SER A 247 2.50 -3.51 45.06
C SER A 247 1.27 -3.74 45.95
N LEU A 248 0.29 -4.49 45.46
CA LEU A 248 -0.95 -4.76 46.18
C LEU A 248 -0.72 -5.60 47.44
N ILE A 249 0.20 -6.58 47.39
CA ILE A 249 0.63 -7.35 48.58
C ILE A 249 1.31 -6.44 49.60
N THR A 250 2.13 -5.50 49.15
CA THR A 250 2.84 -4.55 50.03
C THR A 250 1.87 -3.59 50.71
N GLU A 251 0.91 -3.05 49.95
CA GLU A 251 -0.13 -2.16 50.45
C GLU A 251 -1.08 -2.88 51.42
N MET A 252 -1.43 -4.14 51.13
CA MET A 252 -2.26 -4.96 52.01
C MET A 252 -1.54 -5.26 53.33
N LYS A 253 -0.23 -5.55 53.29
CA LYS A 253 0.58 -5.75 54.51
C LYS A 253 0.64 -4.49 55.36
N SER A 254 0.83 -3.32 54.73
CA SER A 254 0.80 -2.02 55.41
C SER A 254 -0.55 -1.75 56.08
N THR A 255 -1.65 -1.96 55.35
CA THR A 255 -3.02 -1.82 55.87
C THR A 255 -3.30 -2.77 57.03
N GLN A 256 -2.80 -4.01 56.98
CA GLN A 256 -2.98 -4.98 58.05
C GLN A 256 -2.21 -4.59 59.33
N GLU A 257 -1.01 -4.03 59.17
CA GLU A 257 -0.21 -3.54 60.29
C GLU A 257 -0.86 -2.31 60.95
N GLU A 258 -1.41 -1.39 60.14
CA GLU A 258 -2.16 -0.22 60.62
C GLU A 258 -3.45 -0.62 61.36
N ASN A 259 -4.22 -1.57 60.81
CA ASN A 259 -5.41 -2.11 61.48
C ASN A 259 -5.07 -2.84 62.80
N SER A 260 -3.96 -3.57 62.84
CA SER A 260 -3.48 -4.20 64.09
C SER A 260 -3.11 -3.15 65.14
N ARG A 261 -2.45 -2.07 64.75
CA ARG A 261 -2.14 -0.93 65.64
C ARG A 261 -3.40 -0.23 66.12
N ALA A 262 -4.38 0.00 65.25
CA ALA A 262 -5.68 0.56 65.63
C ALA A 262 -6.41 -0.33 66.65
N ALA A 263 -6.39 -1.65 66.46
CA ALA A 263 -6.95 -2.61 67.42
C ALA A 263 -6.26 -2.55 68.79
N MET A 264 -4.92 -2.43 68.82
CA MET A 264 -4.17 -2.27 70.07
C MET A 264 -4.47 -0.94 70.78
N LEU A 265 -4.59 0.16 70.03
CA LEU A 265 -4.97 1.46 70.58
C LEU A 265 -6.39 1.42 71.18
N LEU A 266 -7.34 0.80 70.47
CA LEU A 266 -8.70 0.59 70.98
C LEU A 266 -8.71 -0.27 72.25
N ALA A 267 -7.97 -1.38 72.28
CA ALA A 267 -7.85 -2.21 73.47
C ALA A 267 -7.27 -1.43 74.66
N ASN A 268 -6.30 -0.56 74.43
CA ASN A 268 -5.71 0.28 75.46
C ASN A 268 -6.70 1.35 75.97
N VAL A 269 -7.44 2.00 75.07
CA VAL A 269 -8.50 2.97 75.44
C VAL A 269 -9.60 2.31 76.27
N ILE A 270 -10.02 1.09 75.91
CA ILE A 270 -11.00 0.30 76.68
C ILE A 270 -10.47 0.02 78.09
N LYS A 271 -9.19 -0.38 78.21
CA LYS A 271 -8.57 -0.64 79.52
C LYS A 271 -8.52 0.61 80.40
N ILE A 272 -8.11 1.76 79.84
CA ILE A 272 -8.08 3.04 80.55
C ILE A 272 -9.49 3.47 80.98
N SER A 273 -10.50 3.27 80.13
CA SER A 273 -11.90 3.56 80.46
C SER A 273 -12.43 2.68 81.60
N GLN A 274 -12.07 1.39 81.63
CA GLN A 274 -12.43 0.49 82.73
C GLN A 274 -11.75 0.87 84.05
N GLU A 275 -10.46 1.22 84.02
CA GLU A 275 -9.73 1.69 85.21
C GLU A 275 -10.29 3.03 85.74
N SER A 276 -10.66 3.95 84.85
CA SER A 276 -11.31 5.22 85.21
C SER A 276 -12.69 5.00 85.85
N ASN A 277 -13.51 4.09 85.31
CA ASN A 277 -14.82 3.74 85.90
C ASN A 277 -14.69 3.09 87.28
N GLY A 278 -13.64 2.29 87.52
CA GLY A 278 -13.35 1.74 88.84
C GLY A 278 -13.05 2.83 89.88
N SER A 279 -12.29 3.86 89.50
CA SER A 279 -12.02 5.02 90.35
C SER A 279 -13.27 5.87 90.62
N ILE A 280 -14.15 6.02 89.62
CA ILE A 280 -15.39 6.81 89.77
C ILE A 280 -16.34 6.16 90.77
N ASN A 281 -16.50 4.83 90.73
CA ASN A 281 -17.29 4.11 91.75
C ASN A 281 -16.73 4.32 93.17
N HIS A 282 -15.41 4.30 93.31
CA HIS A 282 -14.77 4.49 94.62
C HIS A 282 -14.95 5.92 95.18
N HIS A 283 -15.02 6.92 94.31
CA HIS A 283 -15.35 8.30 94.67
C HIS A 283 -16.84 8.47 95.00
N MET A 284 -17.70 7.70 94.36
CA MET A 284 -19.15 7.74 94.60
C MET A 284 -19.53 7.07 95.93
N ASP A 285 -18.90 5.94 96.29
CA ASP A 285 -19.01 5.34 97.63
C ASP A 285 -18.55 6.28 98.74
N ARG A 286 -17.49 7.06 98.47
CA ARG A 286 -16.95 8.05 99.41
C ARG A 286 -17.86 9.28 99.56
N LEU A 287 -18.52 9.69 98.48
CA LEU A 287 -19.57 10.72 98.52
C LEU A 287 -20.81 10.23 99.26
N GLU A 288 -21.20 8.97 99.07
CA GLU A 288 -22.31 8.36 99.81
C GLU A 288 -22.01 8.34 101.32
N THR A 289 -20.81 7.92 101.72
CA THR A 289 -20.42 7.92 103.15
C THR A 289 -20.37 9.33 103.74
N LEU A 290 -19.82 10.32 103.02
CA LEU A 290 -19.79 11.71 103.48
C LEU A 290 -21.19 12.34 103.59
N LEU A 291 -22.09 12.05 102.63
CA LEU A 291 -23.47 12.51 102.69
C LEU A 291 -24.25 11.81 103.82
N ARG A 292 -23.95 10.54 104.09
CA ARG A 292 -24.58 9.75 105.17
C ARG A 292 -24.17 10.24 106.57
N ASP A 293 -22.91 10.62 106.75
CA ASP A 293 -22.42 11.26 108.00
C ASP A 293 -22.97 12.68 108.18
N GLY A 294 -23.09 13.45 107.09
CA GLY A 294 -23.65 14.80 107.11
C GLY A 294 -25.15 14.86 107.43
N PHE A 295 -25.94 13.87 106.99
CA PHE A 295 -27.40 13.86 107.14
C PHE A 295 -27.94 12.95 108.27
N ARG A 296 -27.08 12.25 109.03
CA ARG A 296 -27.45 11.40 110.20
C ARG A 296 -28.69 10.52 109.97
N LEU A 297 -28.65 9.69 108.93
CA LEU A 297 -29.74 8.75 108.63
C LEU A 297 -29.60 7.45 109.46
N PRO A 298 -30.71 6.85 109.96
CA PRO A 298 -30.68 5.63 110.77
C PRO A 298 -30.31 4.36 109.97
N LEU A 299 -29.69 3.40 110.66
CA LEU A 299 -29.23 2.12 110.13
C LEU A 299 -30.42 1.25 109.65
N LYS A 300 -30.33 0.75 108.42
CA LYS A 300 -31.05 -0.42 107.96
C LYS A 300 -30.06 -1.37 107.29
#